data_AF-A0A450WUY0-F1
#
_entry.id   AF-A0A450WUY0-F1
#
_cell.length_a   1.000
_cell.length_b   1.000
_cell.length_c   1.000
_cell.angle_alpha   90.00
_cell.angle_beta   90.00
_cell.angle_gamma   90.00
#
_symmetry.space_group_name_H-M   'P 1'
#
loop_
_entity.id
_entity.type
_entity.pdbx_description
1 polymer ?
#
loop_
_entity_poly.entity_id
_entity_poly.type
_entity_poly.pdbx_seq_one_letter_code
_entity_poly.pdbx_strand_id
1 'polypeptide(L)'
;MADLSPAILDRTLFHSTNSYFVPNVQTTGISCRTNLPPNTAFRGFGTPQAAFVMEAAIFKAASRLGVEPWIIQKKNLLREGDQFHYGMKVENSQARRCWEKIERIYRKEALYRNIRDFNLKNQSRKKGLATIPTCFGVSFDRAIFMNQGYALVHIYNDGSIGMSTGAVEMGQGRQHENPSGSGSHFLDFACPNQNRERRYHPHRQHLPHRFEF
;
A
#
# COMPACT_ATOMS: atom_id res chain seq x y z
N MET A 1 -13.99 7.04 -23.63
CA MET A 1 -14.14 6.14 -22.48
C MET A 1 -12.97 6.41 -21.56
N ALA A 2 -13.22 6.87 -20.33
CA ALA A 2 -12.18 6.88 -19.29
C ALA A 2 -12.17 5.47 -18.70
N ASP A 3 -11.01 4.81 -18.71
CA ASP A 3 -10.83 3.50 -18.08
C ASP A 3 -10.86 3.68 -16.54
N LEU A 4 -9.93 3.09 -15.79
CA LEU A 4 -9.84 3.27 -14.33
C LEU A 4 -9.37 4.67 -13.88
N SER A 5 -9.25 5.63 -14.80
CA SER A 5 -8.71 6.97 -14.53
C SER A 5 -9.44 7.73 -13.41
N PRO A 6 -10.78 7.73 -13.29
CA PRO A 6 -11.48 8.39 -12.19
C PRO A 6 -11.14 7.76 -10.83
N ALA A 7 -11.12 6.44 -10.74
CA ALA A 7 -10.80 5.73 -9.51
C ALA A 7 -9.34 5.94 -9.09
N ILE A 8 -8.41 5.99 -10.06
CA ILE A 8 -7.00 6.32 -9.82
C ILE A 8 -6.89 7.75 -9.25
N LEU A 9 -7.63 8.71 -9.83
CA LEU A 9 -7.60 10.10 -9.39
C LEU A 9 -8.11 10.25 -7.95
N ASP A 10 -9.21 9.58 -7.60
CA ASP A 10 -9.74 9.59 -6.23
C ASP A 10 -8.71 9.07 -5.23
N ARG A 11 -8.07 7.94 -5.56
CA ARG A 11 -7.05 7.36 -4.70
C ARG A 11 -5.82 8.25 -4.58
N THR A 12 -5.40 8.92 -5.65
CA THR A 12 -4.37 9.95 -5.59
C THR A 12 -4.75 11.05 -4.60
N LEU A 13 -5.99 11.53 -4.62
CA LEU A 13 -6.44 12.57 -3.70
C LEU A 13 -6.42 12.12 -2.24
N PHE A 14 -6.93 10.91 -1.92
CA PHE A 14 -6.88 10.36 -0.57
C PHE A 14 -5.46 10.21 -0.02
N HIS A 15 -4.45 10.04 -0.87
CA HIS A 15 -3.06 9.86 -0.48
C HIS A 15 -2.21 11.14 -0.62
N SER A 16 -2.84 12.28 -0.92
CA SER A 16 -2.17 13.56 -1.15
C SER A 16 -1.29 14.04 0.00
N THR A 17 -1.61 13.67 1.24
CA THR A 17 -0.82 14.01 2.44
C THR A 17 0.15 12.91 2.87
N ASN A 18 0.19 11.77 2.16
CA ASN A 18 0.98 10.58 2.50
C ASN A 18 0.84 10.20 4.00
N SER A 19 1.95 10.15 4.75
CA SER A 19 1.99 9.75 6.16
C SER A 19 1.99 10.94 7.12
N TYR A 20 1.59 12.12 6.64
CA TYR A 20 1.73 13.36 7.37
C TYR A 20 0.37 13.92 7.79
N PHE A 21 0.30 14.37 9.03
CA PHE A 21 -0.77 15.23 9.50
C PHE A 21 -0.53 16.65 8.96
N VAL A 22 -1.48 17.12 8.15
CA VAL A 22 -1.48 18.49 7.62
C VAL A 22 -2.85 19.08 7.98
N PRO A 23 -2.90 20.10 8.86
CA PRO A 23 -4.16 20.56 9.44
C PRO A 23 -5.08 21.25 8.43
N ASN A 24 -4.51 21.87 7.40
CA ASN A 24 -5.25 22.60 6.37
C ASN A 24 -4.82 22.09 5.00
N VAL A 25 -5.74 21.44 4.29
CA VAL A 25 -5.46 20.79 3.00
C VAL A 25 -6.60 21.08 2.05
N GLN A 26 -6.25 21.54 0.86
CA GLN A 26 -7.14 21.57 -0.29
C GLN A 26 -6.42 20.86 -1.43
N THR A 27 -7.03 19.79 -1.95
CA THR A 27 -6.46 18.97 -3.01
C THR A 27 -7.46 18.86 -4.15
N THR A 28 -6.97 19.10 -5.37
CA THR A 28 -7.79 19.06 -6.59
C THR A 28 -7.07 18.20 -7.61
N GLY A 29 -7.82 17.33 -8.28
CA GLY A 29 -7.31 16.46 -9.32
C GLY A 29 -8.12 16.65 -10.60
N ILE A 30 -7.45 16.65 -11.74
CA ILE A 30 -8.10 16.71 -13.06
C ILE A 30 -7.56 15.57 -13.89
N SER A 31 -8.47 14.75 -14.44
CA SER A 31 -8.11 13.70 -15.40
C SER A 31 -8.18 14.28 -16.81
N CYS A 32 -7.02 14.40 -17.48
CA CYS A 32 -6.94 14.98 -18.81
C CYS A 32 -7.09 13.89 -19.88
N ARG A 33 -8.06 14.06 -20.79
CA ARG A 33 -8.17 13.26 -22.00
C ARG A 33 -7.15 13.73 -23.02
N THR A 34 -6.38 12.81 -23.58
CA THR A 34 -5.42 13.08 -24.66
C THR A 34 -5.61 12.09 -25.81
N ASN A 35 -4.92 12.31 -26.93
CA ASN A 35 -4.90 11.41 -28.09
C ASN A 35 -3.84 10.29 -27.96
N LEU A 36 -3.48 9.91 -26.73
CA LEU A 36 -2.58 8.80 -26.44
C LEU A 36 -3.38 7.52 -26.11
N PRO A 37 -2.74 6.33 -26.17
CA PRO A 37 -3.35 5.12 -25.66
C PRO A 37 -3.88 5.30 -24.22
N PRO A 38 -5.06 4.76 -23.89
CA PRO A 38 -5.67 4.97 -22.58
C PRO A 38 -4.79 4.37 -21.47
N ASN A 39 -4.49 5.17 -20.46
CA ASN A 39 -3.80 4.72 -19.26
C ASN A 39 -4.75 3.93 -18.36
N THR A 40 -4.23 2.88 -17.71
CA THR A 40 -4.98 1.99 -16.80
C THR A 40 -4.26 1.80 -15.47
N ALA A 41 -4.72 0.85 -14.65
CA ALA A 41 -4.11 0.51 -13.38
C ALA A 41 -2.63 0.12 -13.51
N PHE A 42 -1.81 0.68 -12.62
CA PHE A 42 -0.47 0.19 -12.32
C PHE A 42 -0.33 0.03 -10.80
N ARG A 43 0.59 -0.83 -10.35
CA ARG A 43 0.80 -1.10 -8.92
C ARG A 43 1.02 0.19 -8.14
N GLY A 44 0.16 0.41 -7.13
CA GLY A 44 0.09 1.65 -6.34
C GLY A 44 -1.13 2.51 -6.65
N PHE A 45 -1.70 2.41 -7.86
CA PHE A 45 -3.01 2.95 -8.22
C PHE A 45 -3.21 4.44 -7.83
N GLY A 46 -2.27 5.31 -8.22
CA GLY A 46 -2.35 6.75 -7.95
C GLY A 46 -1.65 7.21 -6.68
N THR A 47 -1.40 6.32 -5.71
CA THR A 47 -0.70 6.66 -4.47
C THR A 47 0.76 7.06 -4.68
N PRO A 48 1.58 6.39 -5.52
CA PRO A 48 2.96 6.82 -5.77
C PRO A 48 3.05 8.25 -6.33
N GLN A 49 2.12 8.63 -7.22
CA GLN A 49 2.03 9.97 -7.79
C GLN A 49 1.75 11.01 -6.70
N ALA A 50 0.82 10.72 -5.79
CA ALA A 50 0.50 11.60 -4.67
C ALA A 50 1.67 11.75 -3.69
N ALA A 51 2.27 10.62 -3.31
CA ALA A 51 3.41 10.60 -2.39
C ALA A 51 4.60 11.39 -2.96
N PHE A 52 4.90 11.23 -4.25
CA PHE A 52 5.97 11.98 -4.91
C PHE A 52 5.79 13.50 -4.78
N VAL A 53 4.58 14.00 -5.05
CA VAL A 53 4.28 15.45 -4.95
C VAL A 53 4.44 15.95 -3.52
N MET A 54 3.95 15.21 -2.53
CA MET A 54 4.06 15.58 -1.12
C MET A 54 5.53 15.57 -0.64
N GLU A 55 6.30 14.55 -0.99
CA GLU A 55 7.73 14.49 -0.64
C GLU A 55 8.52 15.62 -1.33
N ALA A 56 8.25 15.91 -2.60
CA ALA A 56 8.87 17.03 -3.29
C ALA A 56 8.57 18.38 -2.61
N ALA A 57 7.33 18.58 -2.15
CA ALA A 57 6.94 19.77 -1.39
C ALA A 57 7.69 19.87 -0.06
N ILE A 58 7.83 18.76 0.68
CA ILE A 58 8.60 18.72 1.93
C ILE A 58 10.08 19.04 1.68
N PHE A 59 10.71 18.44 0.66
CA PHE A 59 12.10 18.73 0.32
C PHE A 59 12.30 20.20 -0.06
N LYS A 60 11.35 20.79 -0.80
CA LYS A 60 11.38 22.21 -1.15
C LYS A 60 11.25 23.10 0.09
N ALA A 61 10.34 22.77 1.00
CA ALA A 61 10.14 23.49 2.26
C ALA A 61 11.39 23.40 3.15
N ALA A 62 11.98 22.21 3.27
CA ALA A 62 13.20 21.98 4.04
C ALA A 62 14.38 22.81 3.52
N SER A 63 14.57 22.84 2.19
CA SER A 63 15.58 23.68 1.55
C SER A 63 15.38 25.17 1.82
N ARG A 64 14.13 25.66 1.86
CA ARG A 64 13.81 27.06 2.17
C ARG A 64 14.01 27.41 3.64
N LEU A 65 13.79 26.46 4.54
CA LEU A 65 13.94 26.63 5.99
C LEU A 65 15.38 26.38 6.48
N GLY A 66 16.28 25.87 5.63
CA GLY A 66 17.64 25.52 6.02
C GLY A 66 17.70 24.32 6.97
N VAL A 67 16.72 23.42 6.91
CA VAL A 67 16.65 22.20 7.73
C VAL A 67 16.70 20.95 6.85
N GLU A 68 17.05 19.82 7.44
CA GLU A 68 16.97 18.54 6.74
C GLU A 68 15.51 18.09 6.54
N PRO A 69 15.14 17.50 5.39
CA PRO A 69 13.77 17.08 5.09
C PRO A 69 13.17 16.16 6.16
N TRP A 70 13.98 15.25 6.70
CA TRP A 70 13.56 14.29 7.72
C TRP A 70 13.07 14.94 9.01
N ILE A 71 13.48 16.18 9.31
CA ILE A 71 13.00 16.93 10.47
C ILE A 71 11.52 17.26 10.29
N ILE A 72 11.16 17.76 9.09
CA ILE A 72 9.77 18.06 8.72
C ILE A 72 8.96 16.76 8.68
N GLN A 73 9.49 15.72 8.04
CA GLN A 73 8.80 14.43 7.93
C GLN A 73 8.49 13.86 9.31
N LYS A 74 9.49 13.70 10.19
CA LYS A 74 9.34 13.12 11.53
C LYS A 74 8.38 13.92 12.41
N LYS A 75 8.43 15.26 12.35
CA LYS A 75 7.57 16.14 13.15
C LYS A 75 6.10 15.99 12.78
N ASN A 76 5.81 15.78 11.50
CA ASN A 76 4.45 15.73 10.95
C ASN A 76 3.91 14.30 10.77
N LEU A 77 4.62 13.23 11.18
CA LEU A 77 4.10 11.87 11.09
C LEU A 77 2.75 11.72 11.82
N LEU A 78 1.81 11.04 11.17
CA LEU A 78 0.48 10.74 11.72
C LEU A 78 0.56 10.04 13.08
N ARG A 79 -0.35 10.43 13.96
CA ARG A 79 -0.48 9.97 15.34
C ARG A 79 -1.82 9.29 15.55
N GLU A 80 -1.90 8.53 16.64
CA GLU A 80 -3.18 8.00 17.10
C GLU A 80 -4.18 9.15 17.32
N GLY A 81 -5.39 9.01 16.77
CA GLY A 81 -6.44 10.01 16.90
C GLY A 81 -6.33 11.22 15.97
N ASP A 82 -5.23 11.38 15.22
CA ASP A 82 -5.17 12.37 14.13
C ASP A 82 -6.27 12.08 13.10
N GLN A 83 -6.65 13.09 12.32
CA GLN A 83 -7.62 12.95 11.25
C GLN A 83 -6.94 13.17 9.90
N PHE A 84 -7.19 12.28 8.94
CA PHE A 84 -6.85 12.53 7.55
C PHE A 84 -7.66 13.73 7.03
N HIS A 85 -7.17 14.36 5.95
CA HIS A 85 -7.83 15.54 5.35
C HIS A 85 -9.26 15.28 4.84
N TYR A 86 -9.66 14.01 4.70
CA TYR A 86 -11.01 13.57 4.33
C TYR A 86 -11.86 13.07 5.51
N GLY A 87 -11.43 13.30 6.75
CA GLY A 87 -12.26 13.08 7.94
C GLY A 87 -12.10 11.71 8.62
N MET A 88 -11.38 10.76 8.02
CA MET A 88 -11.12 9.47 8.66
C MET A 88 -10.13 9.64 9.83
N LYS A 89 -10.45 9.06 10.99
CA LYS A 89 -9.54 9.04 12.14
C LYS A 89 -8.48 7.96 11.96
N VAL A 90 -7.26 8.26 12.37
CA VAL A 90 -6.16 7.32 12.41
C VAL A 90 -6.30 6.46 13.66
N GLU A 91 -6.40 5.16 13.43
CA GLU A 91 -6.41 4.13 14.47
C GLU A 91 -5.17 3.26 14.34
N ASN A 92 -4.59 2.84 15.46
CA ASN A 92 -3.40 2.00 15.56
C ASN A 92 -2.21 2.52 14.71
N SER A 93 -1.86 3.79 14.84
CA SER A 93 -0.79 4.41 14.05
C SER A 93 0.58 3.77 14.33
N GLN A 94 1.16 3.14 13.31
CA GLN A 94 2.52 2.59 13.36
C GLN A 94 3.58 3.50 12.73
N ALA A 95 3.20 4.66 12.20
CA ALA A 95 4.10 5.52 11.42
C ALA A 95 5.38 5.90 12.18
N ARG A 96 5.24 6.36 13.43
CA ARG A 96 6.39 6.74 14.29
C ARG A 96 7.22 5.53 14.72
N ARG A 97 6.57 4.41 15.05
CA ARG A 97 7.27 3.18 15.43
C ARG A 97 8.11 2.63 14.28
N CYS A 98 7.58 2.62 13.07
CA CYS A 98 8.31 2.23 11.86
C CYS A 98 9.50 3.16 11.62
N TRP A 99 9.29 4.46 11.77
CA TRP A 99 10.35 5.47 11.64
C TRP A 99 11.50 5.23 12.62
N GLU A 100 11.18 5.14 13.92
CA GLU A 100 12.16 4.89 14.99
C GLU A 100 12.90 3.55 14.80
N LYS A 101 12.17 2.51 14.36
CA LYS A 101 12.78 1.20 14.05
C LYS A 101 13.81 1.31 12.93
N ILE A 102 13.52 2.04 11.86
CA ILE A 102 14.48 2.27 10.76
C ILE A 102 15.67 3.09 11.24
N GLU A 103 15.46 4.17 12.01
CA GLU A 103 16.55 4.99 12.55
C GLU A 103 17.52 4.14 13.38
N ARG A 104 16.98 3.22 14.19
CA ARG A 104 17.78 2.30 15.02
C ARG A 104 18.51 1.25 14.18
N ILE A 105 17.82 0.56 13.26
CA ILE A 105 18.41 -0.52 12.44
C ILE A 105 19.60 0.01 11.63
N TYR A 106 19.44 1.18 11.02
CA TYR A 106 20.45 1.76 10.15
C TYR A 106 21.43 2.70 10.89
N ARG A 107 21.31 2.86 12.22
CA ARG A 107 22.16 3.77 13.02
C ARG A 107 22.27 5.14 12.33
N LYS A 108 21.13 5.76 12.08
CA LYS A 108 20.97 6.95 11.22
C LYS A 108 22.07 7.98 11.41
N GLU A 109 22.39 8.37 12.65
CA GLU A 109 23.38 9.39 12.99
C GLU A 109 24.79 9.03 12.51
N ALA A 110 25.17 7.75 12.56
CA ALA A 110 26.44 7.29 12.01
C ALA A 110 26.44 7.38 10.47
N LEU A 111 25.33 7.02 9.83
CA LEU A 111 25.19 7.13 8.36
C LEU A 111 25.32 8.58 7.89
N TYR A 112 24.65 9.53 8.56
CA TYR A 112 24.73 10.96 8.23
C TYR A 112 26.16 11.51 8.37
N ARG A 113 26.88 11.17 9.45
CA ARG A 113 28.28 11.57 9.62
C ARG A 113 29.16 11.02 8.50
N ASN A 114 29.03 9.73 8.19
CA ASN A 114 29.81 9.09 7.13
C ASN A 114 29.56 9.71 5.75
N ILE A 115 28.30 10.06 5.44
CA ILE A 115 27.94 10.71 4.17
C ILE A 115 28.51 12.13 4.12
N ARG A 116 28.41 12.89 5.21
CA ARG A 116 28.97 14.25 5.29
C ARG A 116 30.48 14.22 5.07
N ASP A 117 31.20 13.35 5.78
CA ASP A 117 32.66 13.23 5.66
C ASP A 117 33.07 12.78 4.25
N PHE A 118 32.32 11.86 3.65
CA PHE A 118 32.54 11.45 2.26
C PHE A 118 32.35 12.63 1.29
N ASN A 119 31.28 13.40 1.46
CA ASN A 119 30.95 14.53 0.59
C ASN A 119 31.92 15.71 0.74
N LEU A 120 32.55 15.88 1.91
CA LEU A 120 33.61 16.88 2.11
C LEU A 120 34.91 16.48 1.42
N LYS A 121 35.27 15.19 1.45
CA LYS A 121 36.51 14.67 0.87
C LYS A 121 36.46 14.47 -0.66
N ASN A 122 35.26 14.32 -1.23
CA ASN A 122 35.10 14.00 -2.65
C ASN A 122 34.41 15.14 -3.40
N GLN A 123 35.06 15.71 -4.42
CA GLN A 123 34.47 16.76 -5.25
C GLN A 123 33.60 16.21 -6.40
N SER A 124 34.04 15.14 -7.06
CA SER A 124 33.39 14.57 -8.25
C SER A 124 32.29 13.53 -7.95
N ARG A 125 32.21 13.05 -6.71
CA ARG A 125 31.19 12.07 -6.28
C ARG A 125 30.55 12.50 -4.98
N LYS A 126 29.23 12.41 -4.90
CA LYS A 126 28.46 12.71 -3.71
C LYS A 126 27.57 11.51 -3.35
N LYS A 127 27.28 11.38 -2.06
CA LYS A 127 26.31 10.43 -1.50
C LYS A 127 25.12 11.20 -0.95
N GLY A 128 23.92 10.64 -1.10
CA GLY A 128 22.68 11.13 -0.53
C GLY A 128 22.01 10.05 0.33
N LEU A 129 21.19 10.49 1.27
CA LEU A 129 20.35 9.62 2.09
C LEU A 129 18.98 10.25 2.19
N ALA A 130 17.94 9.42 2.04
CA ALA A 130 16.56 9.82 2.23
C ALA A 130 15.83 8.73 3.02
N THR A 131 14.90 9.15 3.87
CA THR A 131 13.95 8.27 4.55
C THR A 131 12.57 8.79 4.20
N ILE A 132 11.72 7.94 3.63
CA ILE A 132 10.39 8.33 3.16
C ILE A 132 9.37 7.41 3.85
N PRO A 133 8.46 7.96 4.66
CA PRO A 133 7.39 7.18 5.25
C PRO A 133 6.31 6.91 4.19
N THR A 134 5.52 5.87 4.38
CA THR A 134 4.40 5.58 3.47
C THR A 134 3.18 5.12 4.26
N CYS A 135 2.04 5.73 3.95
CA CYS A 135 0.73 5.33 4.42
C CYS A 135 -0.07 4.96 3.17
N PHE A 136 -0.65 3.76 3.17
CA PHE A 136 -1.33 3.22 2.01
C PHE A 136 -2.66 2.64 2.46
N GLY A 137 -3.76 3.29 2.08
CA GLY A 137 -5.11 2.80 2.31
C GLY A 137 -5.36 1.53 1.51
N VAL A 138 -5.94 0.52 2.16
CA VAL A 138 -6.22 -0.80 1.55
C VAL A 138 -7.72 -1.02 1.56
N SER A 139 -8.37 -0.70 0.44
CA SER A 139 -9.75 -1.06 0.09
C SER A 139 -10.04 -0.59 -1.33
N PHE A 140 -11.20 -0.95 -1.86
CA PHE A 140 -11.82 -0.28 -2.99
C PHE A 140 -12.72 0.86 -2.47
N ASP A 141 -12.30 2.11 -2.68
CA ASP A 141 -12.90 3.27 -2.02
C ASP A 141 -14.31 3.62 -2.52
N ARG A 142 -14.46 3.90 -3.83
CA ARG A 142 -15.77 4.23 -4.43
C ARG A 142 -16.56 3.02 -4.90
N ALA A 143 -15.88 1.91 -5.15
CA ALA A 143 -16.49 0.67 -5.57
C ALA A 143 -16.54 -0.29 -4.38
N ILE A 144 -17.26 0.13 -3.32
CA ILE A 144 -17.30 -0.58 -2.04
C ILE A 144 -17.77 -2.03 -2.22
N PHE A 145 -18.69 -2.25 -3.16
CA PHE A 145 -19.15 -3.59 -3.53
C PHE A 145 -18.04 -4.52 -4.03
N MET A 146 -16.87 -4.02 -4.46
CA MET A 146 -15.74 -4.87 -4.85
C MET A 146 -14.95 -5.40 -3.65
N ASN A 147 -15.19 -4.92 -2.43
CA ASN A 147 -14.60 -5.46 -1.20
C ASN A 147 -15.33 -6.74 -0.74
N GLN A 148 -15.51 -7.69 -1.65
CA GLN A 148 -16.13 -8.99 -1.40
C GLN A 148 -15.20 -10.11 -1.88
N GLY A 149 -15.24 -11.26 -1.22
CA GLY A 149 -14.43 -12.43 -1.57
C GLY A 149 -15.24 -13.72 -1.39
N TYR A 150 -14.99 -14.69 -2.27
CA TYR A 150 -15.67 -15.98 -2.26
C TYR A 150 -14.66 -17.12 -2.38
N ALA A 151 -14.98 -18.23 -1.74
CA ALA A 151 -14.26 -19.50 -1.85
C ALA A 151 -15.27 -20.65 -2.01
N LEU A 152 -14.92 -21.64 -2.82
CA LEU A 152 -15.62 -22.90 -2.97
C LEU A 152 -14.71 -24.01 -2.49
N VAL A 153 -15.23 -24.85 -1.59
CA VAL A 153 -14.49 -25.98 -1.00
C VAL A 153 -15.24 -27.27 -1.29
N HIS A 154 -14.52 -28.27 -1.79
CA HIS A 154 -14.97 -29.64 -2.00
C HIS A 154 -14.21 -30.58 -1.06
N ILE A 155 -14.92 -31.46 -0.36
CA ILE A 155 -14.34 -32.55 0.40
C ILE A 155 -14.67 -33.84 -0.34
N TYR A 156 -13.64 -34.58 -0.74
CA TYR A 156 -13.79 -35.83 -1.48
C TYR A 156 -13.81 -37.03 -0.52
N ASN A 157 -14.33 -38.16 -1.00
CA ASN A 157 -14.48 -39.38 -0.18
C ASN A 157 -13.13 -39.98 0.28
N ASP A 158 -12.02 -39.65 -0.40
CA ASP A 158 -10.66 -40.03 0.00
C ASP A 158 -10.07 -39.10 1.09
N GLY A 159 -10.87 -38.14 1.56
CA GLY A 159 -10.49 -37.11 2.53
C GLY A 159 -9.64 -35.99 1.94
N SER A 160 -9.43 -35.94 0.62
CA SER A 160 -8.78 -34.80 -0.02
C SER A 160 -9.72 -33.60 -0.07
N ILE A 161 -9.13 -32.40 -0.07
CA ILE A 161 -9.88 -31.14 -0.12
C ILE A 161 -9.47 -30.37 -1.36
N GLY A 162 -10.47 -30.03 -2.18
CA GLY A 162 -10.34 -29.12 -3.31
C GLY A 162 -10.79 -27.71 -2.91
N MET A 163 -9.98 -26.69 -3.16
CA MET A 163 -10.37 -25.29 -2.91
C MET A 163 -10.19 -24.43 -4.17
N SER A 164 -11.18 -23.59 -4.44
CA SER A 164 -11.14 -22.54 -5.48
C SER A 164 -11.54 -21.20 -4.87
N THR A 165 -10.88 -20.12 -5.28
CA THR A 165 -11.20 -18.75 -4.84
C THR A 165 -11.26 -17.81 -6.05
N GLY A 166 -11.86 -16.63 -5.87
CA GLY A 166 -11.90 -15.60 -6.93
C GLY A 166 -10.55 -14.92 -7.16
N ALA A 167 -9.55 -15.20 -6.32
CA ALA A 167 -8.22 -14.59 -6.43
C ALA A 167 -7.40 -15.27 -7.53
N VAL A 168 -6.85 -14.47 -8.44
CA VAL A 168 -5.96 -14.92 -9.52
C VAL A 168 -4.50 -14.87 -9.04
N GLU A 169 -3.75 -15.94 -9.27
CA GLU A 169 -2.30 -15.97 -9.06
C GLU A 169 -1.58 -15.30 -10.23
N MET A 170 -0.72 -14.33 -9.91
CA MET A 170 0.07 -13.54 -10.87
C MET A 170 1.48 -13.25 -10.33
N GLY A 171 1.98 -14.10 -9.41
CA GLY A 171 3.31 -14.03 -8.80
C GLY A 171 3.33 -13.46 -7.38
N GLN A 172 2.17 -13.14 -6.80
CA GLN A 172 2.03 -12.61 -5.44
C GLN A 172 1.85 -13.69 -4.38
N GLY A 173 1.75 -14.96 -4.78
CA GLY A 173 1.80 -16.11 -3.87
C GLY A 173 0.48 -16.46 -3.18
N ARG A 174 -0.68 -16.08 -3.73
CA ARG A 174 -2.01 -16.44 -3.16
C ARG A 174 -2.28 -17.94 -3.12
N GLN A 175 -1.66 -18.72 -4.02
CA GLN A 175 -1.79 -20.19 -3.99
C GLN A 175 -0.86 -20.85 -2.95
N HIS A 176 0.20 -20.16 -2.51
CA HIS A 176 1.16 -20.66 -1.53
C HIS A 176 1.02 -20.02 -0.15
N GLU A 177 0.32 -18.89 -0.05
CA GLU A 177 -0.21 -18.38 1.21
C GLU A 177 -1.17 -19.45 1.73
N ASN A 178 -0.71 -20.23 2.71
CA ASN A 178 -1.60 -20.87 3.65
C ASN A 178 -2.56 -19.78 4.13
N PRO A 179 -3.87 -20.03 4.21
CA PRO A 179 -4.78 -19.16 4.95
C PRO A 179 -4.53 -19.32 6.46
N SER A 180 -3.26 -19.26 6.89
CA SER A 180 -2.72 -19.51 8.23
C SER A 180 -3.11 -18.43 9.26
N GLY A 181 -4.01 -17.52 8.90
CA GLY A 181 -4.66 -16.63 9.86
C GLY A 181 -6.14 -16.94 10.10
N SER A 182 -6.85 -17.58 9.17
CA SER A 182 -8.32 -17.68 9.27
C SER A 182 -8.94 -18.90 8.61
N GLY A 183 -8.34 -19.47 7.55
CA GLY A 183 -8.83 -20.69 6.91
C GLY A 183 -8.17 -21.97 7.43
N SER A 184 -6.95 -21.90 7.98
CA SER A 184 -6.26 -23.06 8.54
C SER A 184 -7.01 -23.61 9.76
N HIS A 185 -7.57 -22.77 10.62
CA HIS A 185 -8.35 -23.28 11.76
C HIS A 185 -9.62 -24.04 11.36
N PHE A 186 -10.18 -23.82 10.16
CA PHE A 186 -11.33 -24.58 9.67
C PHE A 186 -10.90 -25.83 8.88
N LEU A 187 -9.80 -25.73 8.12
CA LEU A 187 -9.28 -26.82 7.29
C LEU A 187 -8.40 -27.81 8.06
N ASP A 188 -7.74 -27.40 9.15
CA ASP A 188 -6.96 -28.27 10.05
C ASP A 188 -7.86 -29.30 10.74
N PHE A 189 -9.16 -29.00 10.92
CA PHE A 189 -10.17 -29.96 11.37
C PHE A 189 -10.57 -30.97 10.29
N ALA A 190 -10.55 -30.57 9.01
CA ALA A 190 -11.07 -31.37 7.90
C ALA A 190 -9.97 -32.19 7.17
N CYS A 191 -8.72 -31.71 7.16
CA CYS A 191 -7.60 -32.41 6.55
C CYS A 191 -6.28 -32.12 7.31
N PRO A 192 -5.91 -32.96 8.30
CA PRO A 192 -4.70 -32.79 9.12
C PRO A 192 -3.39 -32.87 8.34
N ASN A 193 -3.42 -33.37 7.09
CA ASN A 193 -2.26 -33.55 6.24
C ASN A 193 -2.35 -32.62 5.02
N GLN A 194 -1.64 -31.48 5.06
CA GLN A 194 -1.66 -30.45 4.02
C GLN A 194 -1.22 -30.97 2.63
N ASN A 195 -0.55 -32.13 2.55
CA ASN A 195 -0.19 -32.78 1.28
C ASN A 195 -1.40 -33.33 0.50
N ARG A 196 -2.61 -33.33 1.06
CA ARG A 196 -3.86 -33.74 0.39
C ARG A 196 -4.73 -32.56 -0.06
N GLU A 197 -4.27 -31.33 0.14
CA GLU A 197 -4.94 -30.13 -0.37
C GLU A 197 -4.63 -29.92 -1.86
N ARG A 198 -5.67 -29.71 -2.67
CA ARG A 198 -5.53 -29.34 -4.08
C ARG A 198 -6.19 -28.00 -4.33
N ARG A 199 -5.42 -27.03 -4.82
CA ARG A 199 -5.95 -25.72 -5.24
C ARG A 199 -6.17 -25.71 -6.74
N TYR A 200 -7.37 -25.32 -7.14
CA TYR A 200 -7.76 -25.25 -8.54
C TYR A 200 -7.72 -23.81 -9.05
N HIS A 201 -7.51 -23.65 -10.35
CA HIS A 201 -7.52 -22.34 -10.99
C HIS A 201 -8.86 -21.63 -10.78
N PRO A 202 -8.86 -20.28 -10.67
CA PRO A 202 -10.08 -19.50 -10.61
C PRO A 202 -10.89 -19.72 -11.89
N HIS A 203 -12.15 -20.13 -11.75
CA HIS A 203 -13.05 -20.31 -12.88
C HIS A 203 -14.44 -19.72 -12.58
N ARG A 204 -15.01 -19.01 -13.54
CA ARG A 204 -16.30 -18.29 -13.38
C ARG A 204 -17.48 -19.23 -13.06
N GLN A 205 -17.39 -20.49 -13.49
CA GLN A 205 -18.41 -21.51 -13.18
C GLN A 205 -18.30 -22.05 -11.74
N HIS A 206 -17.12 -21.99 -11.12
CA HIS A 206 -16.95 -22.39 -9.72
C HIS A 206 -17.41 -21.30 -8.75
N LEU A 207 -17.42 -20.04 -9.20
CA LEU A 207 -17.76 -18.88 -8.37
C LEU A 207 -18.66 -17.90 -9.15
N PRO A 208 -19.95 -18.23 -9.33
CA PRO A 208 -20.88 -17.33 -10.01
C PRO A 208 -21.24 -16.13 -9.13
N HIS A 209 -21.12 -14.91 -9.66
CA HIS A 209 -21.78 -13.75 -9.10
C HIS A 209 -23.28 -13.83 -9.45
N ARG A 210 -24.14 -14.23 -8.50
CA ARG A 210 -25.60 -14.06 -8.64
C ARG A 210 -25.93 -12.57 -8.46
N PHE A 211 -26.28 -11.91 -9.56
CA PHE A 211 -27.05 -10.67 -9.49
C PHE A 211 -28.53 -11.06 -9.58
N GLU A 212 -29.23 -11.05 -8.46
CA GLU A 212 -30.69 -10.99 -8.48
C GLU A 212 -31.06 -9.50 -8.64
N PHE A 213 -31.75 -9.18 -9.74
CA PHE A 213 -32.30 -7.85 -10.03
C PHE A 213 -33.63 -7.67 -9.31
#